data_AF-A0A1A8JTY8-F1
#
_entry.id   AF-A0A1A8JTY8-F1
#
_cell.length_a   1.000
_cell.length_b   1.000
_cell.length_c   1.000
_cell.angle_alpha   90.00
_cell.angle_beta   90.00
_cell.angle_gamma   90.00
#
_symmetry.space_group_name_H-M   'P 1'
#
loop_
_entity.id
_entity.type
_entity.pdbx_description
1 polymer ?
#
loop_
_entity_poly.entity_id
_entity_poly.type
_entity_poly.pdbx_seq_one_letter_code
_entity_poly.pdbx_strand_id
1 'polypeptide(L)'
;SVYRRYSDFDILHEVLLQRFAYRVVPALPPKRMLKAVLTSVSEREFIEGRRRALGRFINLVARHPLFSEDELVKTFLTFSGSDVQTKLRDTCKKLGDEFMTNRTATLAKEYLPADMQAQFATSREMIRNIHSSFQKLRDRAEKMAERSKENATDLLM
;
A
#
# COMPACT_ATOMS: atom_id res chain seq x y z
N SER A 1 -7.94 17.73 13.55
CA SER A 1 -7.16 16.64 12.92
C SER A 1 -7.54 15.32 13.58
N VAL A 2 -7.38 14.18 12.89
CA VAL A 2 -7.60 12.84 13.47
C VAL A 2 -6.25 12.17 13.73
N TYR A 3 -6.16 11.37 14.79
CA TYR A 3 -4.99 10.55 15.10
C TYR A 3 -5.24 9.10 14.69
N ARG A 4 -4.24 8.47 14.06
CA ARG A 4 -4.31 7.07 13.59
C ARG A 4 -3.03 6.33 13.96
N ARG A 5 -3.18 5.20 14.64
CA ARG A 5 -2.07 4.27 14.95
C ARG A 5 -1.88 3.27 13.82
N TYR A 6 -0.73 2.61 13.79
CA TYR A 6 -0.43 1.60 12.76
C TYR A 6 -1.50 0.51 12.64
N SER A 7 -2.06 0.04 13.74
CA SER A 7 -3.13 -0.98 13.69
C SER A 7 -4.42 -0.46 13.06
N ASP A 8 -4.69 0.85 13.07
CA ASP A 8 -5.83 1.41 12.34
C ASP A 8 -5.59 1.34 10.82
N PHE A 9 -4.35 1.58 10.39
CA PHE A 9 -3.94 1.40 8.98
C PHE A 9 -4.03 -0.06 8.56
N ASP A 10 -3.65 -0.99 9.44
CA ASP A 10 -3.78 -2.43 9.21
C ASP A 10 -5.24 -2.82 8.94
N ILE A 11 -6.18 -2.30 9.74
CA ILE A 11 -7.62 -2.52 9.52
C ILE A 11 -8.07 -1.86 8.23
N LEU A 12 -7.68 -0.60 7.96
CA LEU A 12 -8.02 0.07 6.71
C LEU A 12 -7.58 -0.74 5.48
N HIS A 13 -6.35 -1.23 5.48
CA HIS A 13 -5.82 -2.04 4.38
C HIS A 13 -6.59 -3.36 4.22
N GLU A 14 -6.91 -4.03 5.33
CA GLU A 14 -7.74 -5.25 5.33
C GLU A 14 -9.11 -5.00 4.67
N VAL A 15 -9.83 -3.95 5.09
CA VAL A 15 -11.15 -3.64 4.54
C VAL A 15 -11.09 -3.15 3.09
N LEU A 16 -10.02 -2.44 2.69
CA LEU A 16 -9.80 -2.07 1.30
C LEU A 16 -9.58 -3.30 0.41
N LEU A 17 -8.81 -4.29 0.88
CA LEU A 17 -8.62 -5.55 0.13
C LEU A 17 -9.93 -6.35 0.00
N GLN A 18 -10.77 -6.35 1.03
CA GLN A 18 -12.08 -7.02 0.99
C GLN A 18 -13.04 -6.33 0.02
N ARG A 19 -13.04 -4.99 0.02
CA ARG A 19 -13.95 -4.20 -0.82
C ARG A 19 -13.51 -4.13 -2.28
N PHE A 20 -12.21 -4.11 -2.53
CA PHE A 20 -11.63 -3.83 -3.85
C PHE A 20 -10.76 -5.00 -4.35
N ALA A 21 -11.33 -6.21 -4.41
CA ALA A 21 -10.61 -7.45 -4.73
C ALA A 21 -9.85 -7.43 -6.07
N TYR A 22 -10.31 -6.62 -7.03
CA TYR A 22 -9.73 -6.52 -8.38
C TYR A 22 -8.91 -5.25 -8.61
N ARG A 23 -8.60 -4.49 -7.55
CA ARG A 23 -7.80 -3.27 -7.64
C ARG A 23 -6.48 -3.42 -6.91
N VAL A 24 -5.47 -2.68 -7.35
CA VAL A 24 -4.17 -2.66 -6.67
C VAL A 24 -4.27 -1.78 -5.43
N VAL A 25 -4.49 -2.40 -4.28
CA VAL A 25 -4.38 -1.74 -2.98
C VAL A 25 -2.88 -1.58 -2.65
N PRO A 26 -2.39 -0.36 -2.33
CA PRO A 26 -0.98 -0.15 -2.00
C PRO A 26 -0.54 -0.99 -0.80
N ALA A 27 0.65 -1.57 -0.85
CA ALA A 27 1.17 -2.38 0.24
C ALA A 27 1.43 -1.54 1.51
N LEU A 28 1.06 -2.09 2.67
CA LEU A 28 1.45 -1.53 3.96
C LEU A 28 2.93 -1.82 4.29
N PRO A 29 3.59 -0.93 5.06
CA PRO A 29 4.88 -1.27 5.64
C PRO A 29 4.75 -2.49 6.56
N PRO A 30 5.78 -3.35 6.60
CA PRO A 30 5.72 -4.61 7.33
C PRO A 30 5.46 -4.40 8.83
N LYS A 31 4.69 -5.34 9.40
CA LYS A 31 4.66 -5.54 10.85
C LYS A 31 6.08 -5.83 11.31
N ARG A 32 6.48 -5.33 12.49
CA ARG A 32 7.85 -5.53 13.00
C ARG A 32 8.05 -7.03 13.19
N MET A 33 8.77 -7.68 12.27
CA MET A 33 9.11 -9.09 12.37
C MET A 33 10.44 -9.23 13.09
N LEU A 34 10.66 -10.35 13.79
CA LEU A 34 11.91 -10.67 14.48
C LEU A 34 13.16 -10.45 13.60
N LYS A 35 13.03 -10.65 12.28
CA LYS A 35 14.09 -10.47 11.28
C LYS A 35 14.63 -9.04 11.19
N ALA A 36 13.84 -8.01 11.52
CA ALA A 36 14.32 -6.63 11.54
C ALA A 36 15.26 -6.33 12.72
N VAL A 37 15.19 -7.13 13.80
CA VAL A 37 16.14 -7.07 14.92
C VAL A 37 17.52 -7.60 14.50
N LEU A 38 17.56 -8.51 13.52
CA LEU A 38 18.80 -9.10 13.00
C LEU A 38 19.56 -8.18 12.02
N THR A 39 18.91 -7.11 11.51
CA THR A 39 19.48 -6.25 10.46
C THR A 39 20.11 -4.95 10.98
N SER A 40 20.49 -4.86 12.26
CA SER A 40 21.13 -3.68 12.89
C SER A 40 20.42 -2.33 12.67
N VAL A 41 19.14 -2.33 12.30
CA VAL A 41 18.37 -1.09 12.11
C VAL A 41 17.94 -0.58 13.47
N SER A 42 18.26 0.67 13.79
CA SER A 42 17.85 1.27 15.05
C SER A 42 16.33 1.40 15.15
N GLU A 43 15.77 1.37 16.37
CA GLU A 43 14.33 1.55 16.57
C GLU A 43 13.83 2.89 15.99
N ARG A 44 14.65 3.94 16.09
CA ARG A 44 14.36 5.26 15.52
C ARG A 44 14.21 5.21 14.00
N GLU A 45 15.15 4.59 13.30
CA GLU A 45 15.09 4.45 11.84
C GLU A 45 13.91 3.60 11.40
N PHE A 46 13.60 2.55 12.17
CA PHE A 46 12.43 1.72 11.92
C PHE A 46 11.12 2.51 12.02
N ILE A 47 10.94 3.28 13.10
CA ILE A 47 9.74 4.10 13.32
C ILE A 47 9.62 5.15 12.22
N GLU A 48 10.70 5.84 11.87
CA GLU A 48 10.68 6.87 10.83
C GLU A 48 10.46 6.29 9.43
N GLY A 49 11.06 5.13 9.12
CA GLY A 49 10.80 4.37 7.90
C GLY A 49 9.34 3.98 7.77
N ARG A 50 8.74 3.48 8.85
CA ARG A 50 7.31 3.16 8.92
C ARG A 50 6.45 4.40 8.73
N ARG A 51 6.73 5.51 9.43
CA ARG A 51 5.98 6.77 9.30
C ARG A 51 5.96 7.26 7.85
N ARG A 52 7.11 7.28 7.18
CA ARG A 52 7.23 7.64 5.76
C ARG A 52 6.43 6.69 4.85
N ALA A 53 6.50 5.39 5.10
CA ALA A 53 5.76 4.40 4.33
C ALA A 53 4.23 4.50 4.52
N LEU A 54 3.75 4.74 5.75
CA LEU A 54 2.33 5.01 6.01
C LEU A 54 1.86 6.28 5.31
N GLY A 55 2.68 7.33 5.30
CA GLY A 55 2.42 8.56 4.54
C GLY A 55 2.30 8.31 3.04
N ARG A 56 3.19 7.48 2.46
CA ARG A 56 3.07 7.06 1.05
C ARG A 56 1.80 6.25 0.80
N PHE A 57 1.49 5.28 1.66
CA PHE A 57 0.30 4.46 1.58
C PHE A 57 -0.97 5.31 1.51
N ILE A 58 -1.19 6.20 2.49
CA ILE A 58 -2.42 7.00 2.53
C ILE A 58 -2.50 8.01 1.40
N ASN A 59 -1.36 8.57 0.95
CA ASN A 59 -1.34 9.46 -0.20
C ASN A 59 -1.71 8.73 -1.50
N LEU A 60 -1.24 7.50 -1.70
CA LEU A 60 -1.63 6.69 -2.85
C LEU A 60 -3.11 6.33 -2.81
N VAL A 61 -3.61 5.93 -1.64
CA VAL A 61 -5.04 5.64 -1.43
C VAL A 61 -5.89 6.88 -1.70
N ALA A 62 -5.55 8.03 -1.13
CA ALA A 62 -6.32 9.26 -1.28
C ALA A 62 -6.25 9.90 -2.68
N ARG A 63 -5.27 9.53 -3.51
CA ARG A 63 -5.17 9.98 -4.91
C ARG A 63 -5.83 9.03 -5.91
N HIS A 64 -6.14 7.81 -5.50
CA HIS A 64 -6.78 6.85 -6.37
C HIS A 64 -8.27 7.21 -6.52
N PRO A 65 -8.78 7.42 -7.75
CA PRO A 65 -10.08 8.06 -7.99
C PRO A 65 -11.27 7.32 -7.37
N LEU A 66 -11.14 6.01 -7.13
CA LEU A 66 -12.20 5.20 -6.56
C LEU A 66 -12.01 4.96 -5.06
N PHE A 67 -10.78 5.05 -4.56
CA PHE A 67 -10.56 4.91 -3.12
C PHE A 67 -10.85 6.23 -2.41
N SER A 68 -10.48 7.37 -3.00
CA SER A 68 -10.72 8.70 -2.43
C SER A 68 -12.20 8.99 -2.18
N GLU A 69 -13.06 8.47 -3.06
CA GLU A 69 -14.51 8.65 -2.95
C GLU A 69 -15.19 7.65 -2.02
N ASP A 70 -14.46 6.62 -1.59
CA ASP A 70 -15.03 5.54 -0.81
C ASP A 70 -15.31 5.92 0.65
N GLU A 71 -16.41 5.40 1.19
CA GLU A 71 -16.81 5.67 2.57
C GLU A 71 -15.78 5.15 3.58
N LEU A 72 -15.06 4.04 3.28
CA LEU A 72 -14.01 3.53 4.18
C LEU A 72 -12.88 4.54 4.34
N VAL A 73 -12.42 5.15 3.24
CA VAL A 73 -11.35 6.14 3.25
C VAL A 73 -11.82 7.44 3.88
N LYS A 74 -13.03 7.91 3.53
CA LYS A 74 -13.65 9.10 4.14
C LYS A 74 -13.82 8.93 5.65
N THR A 75 -14.28 7.77 6.10
CA THR A 75 -14.40 7.41 7.53
C THR A 75 -13.03 7.43 8.20
N PHE A 76 -12.02 6.79 7.60
CA PHE A 76 -10.67 6.77 8.16
C PHE A 76 -10.08 8.17 8.32
N LEU A 77 -10.34 9.09 7.40
CA LEU A 77 -9.78 10.45 7.42
C LEU A 77 -10.56 11.44 8.28
N THR A 78 -11.86 11.21 8.53
CA THR A 78 -12.73 12.21 9.18
C THR A 78 -13.32 11.78 10.52
N PHE A 79 -13.43 10.47 10.81
CA PHE A 79 -14.05 10.00 12.05
C PHE A 79 -13.20 10.35 13.30
N SER A 80 -13.76 11.10 14.23
CA SER A 80 -13.06 11.56 15.44
C SER A 80 -13.22 10.63 16.66
N GLY A 81 -14.05 9.59 16.57
CA GLY A 81 -14.25 8.62 17.65
C GLY A 81 -13.05 7.71 17.89
N SER A 82 -12.98 7.10 19.07
CA SER A 82 -11.89 6.21 19.48
C SER A 82 -11.90 4.85 18.78
N ASP A 83 -13.07 4.40 18.31
CA ASP A 83 -13.26 3.06 17.74
C ASP A 83 -13.39 3.06 16.20
N VAL A 84 -12.39 3.64 15.53
CA VAL A 84 -12.35 3.68 14.06
C VAL A 84 -12.31 2.28 13.45
N GLN A 85 -11.71 1.31 14.14
CA GLN A 85 -11.53 -0.05 13.62
C GLN A 85 -12.86 -0.79 13.50
N THR A 86 -13.70 -0.76 14.53
CA THR A 86 -15.06 -1.33 14.46
C THR A 86 -15.89 -0.61 13.42
N LYS A 87 -15.83 0.72 13.39
CA LYS A 87 -16.55 1.52 12.38
C LYS A 87 -16.19 1.11 10.95
N LEU A 88 -14.90 0.94 10.65
CA LEU A 88 -14.44 0.48 9.33
C LEU A 88 -14.96 -0.91 8.98
N ARG A 89 -14.89 -1.85 9.93
CA ARG A 89 -15.37 -3.23 9.73
C ARG A 89 -16.87 -3.25 9.46
N ASP A 90 -17.64 -2.48 10.22
CA ASP A 90 -19.10 -2.41 10.07
C ASP A 90 -19.49 -1.74 8.75
N THR A 91 -18.81 -0.66 8.36
CA THR A 91 -19.01 -0.03 7.04
C THR A 91 -18.65 -1.01 5.92
N CYS A 92 -17.54 -1.75 6.02
CA CYS A 92 -17.15 -2.73 5.01
C CYS A 92 -18.19 -3.86 4.86
N LYS A 93 -18.72 -4.38 5.97
CA LYS A 93 -19.78 -5.40 5.95
C LYS A 93 -21.06 -4.91 5.28
N LYS A 94 -21.42 -3.64 5.49
CA LYS A 94 -22.61 -3.02 4.89
C LYS A 94 -22.45 -2.81 3.39
N LEU A 95 -21.26 -2.34 2.97
CA LEU A 95 -21.01 -2.00 1.58
C LEU A 95 -20.73 -3.21 0.69
N GLY A 96 -20.08 -4.26 1.25
CA GLY A 96 -19.68 -5.44 0.50
C GLY A 96 -18.59 -5.17 -0.55
N ASP A 97 -18.40 -6.17 -1.43
CA ASP A 97 -17.48 -6.11 -2.57
C ASP A 97 -17.99 -5.12 -3.64
N GLU A 98 -17.12 -4.22 -4.10
CA GLU A 98 -17.40 -3.29 -5.19
C GLU A 98 -17.92 -4.00 -6.44
N PHE A 99 -17.35 -5.15 -6.79
CA PHE A 99 -17.70 -5.87 -8.01
C PHE A 99 -19.17 -6.31 -8.01
N MET A 100 -19.72 -6.67 -6.86
CA MET A 100 -21.12 -7.09 -6.71
C MET A 100 -22.12 -5.94 -6.89
N THR A 101 -21.66 -4.69 -6.73
CA THR A 101 -22.49 -3.48 -6.84
C THR A 101 -22.25 -2.69 -8.12
N ASN A 102 -21.23 -3.07 -8.90
CA ASN A 102 -20.83 -2.35 -10.10
C ASN A 102 -21.64 -2.79 -11.33
N ARG A 103 -22.46 -1.89 -11.89
CA ARG A 103 -23.27 -2.17 -13.09
C ARG A 103 -22.44 -2.40 -14.36
N THR A 104 -21.23 -1.85 -14.44
CA THR A 104 -20.33 -2.12 -15.58
C THR A 104 -19.77 -3.54 -15.52
N ALA A 105 -19.64 -4.13 -14.33
CA ALA A 105 -19.14 -5.49 -14.17
C ALA A 105 -20.05 -6.54 -14.84
N THR A 106 -21.37 -6.31 -14.86
CA THR A 106 -22.32 -7.22 -15.52
C THR A 106 -22.17 -7.22 -17.04
N LEU A 107 -21.71 -6.11 -17.62
CA LEU A 107 -21.46 -5.95 -19.05
C LEU A 107 -20.02 -6.26 -19.44
N ALA A 108 -19.16 -6.68 -18.50
CA ALA A 108 -17.72 -6.80 -18.71
C ALA A 108 -17.40 -7.60 -19.98
N LYS A 109 -18.07 -8.75 -20.19
CA LYS A 109 -17.86 -9.65 -21.34
C LYS A 109 -18.03 -8.97 -22.70
N GLU A 110 -18.87 -7.94 -22.80
CA GLU A 110 -19.12 -7.22 -24.07
C GLU A 110 -17.95 -6.29 -24.43
N TYR A 111 -17.16 -5.87 -23.44
CA TYR A 111 -16.04 -4.94 -23.61
C TYR A 111 -14.68 -5.64 -23.66
N LEU A 112 -14.61 -6.94 -23.41
CA LEU A 112 -13.33 -7.66 -23.39
C LEU A 112 -12.90 -8.03 -24.81
N PRO A 113 -11.68 -7.66 -25.25
CA PRO A 113 -11.17 -8.07 -26.54
C PRO A 113 -10.83 -9.57 -26.53
N ALA A 114 -10.93 -10.21 -27.70
CA ALA A 114 -10.72 -11.65 -27.84
C ALA A 114 -9.29 -12.11 -27.50
N ASP A 115 -8.31 -11.22 -27.58
CA ASP A 115 -6.90 -11.46 -27.29
C ASP A 115 -6.49 -11.01 -25.88
N MET A 116 -7.45 -10.70 -25.00
CA MET A 116 -7.22 -10.21 -23.64
C MET A 116 -6.17 -11.04 -22.86
N GLN A 117 -6.22 -12.37 -22.95
CA GLN A 117 -5.29 -13.24 -22.23
C GLN A 117 -3.84 -13.03 -22.70
N ALA A 118 -3.63 -12.83 -24.00
CA ALA A 118 -2.32 -12.53 -24.57
C ALA A 118 -1.84 -11.13 -24.16
N GLN A 119 -2.74 -10.14 -24.17
CA GLN A 119 -2.44 -8.78 -23.68
C GLN A 119 -2.06 -8.77 -22.20
N PHE A 120 -2.77 -9.52 -21.35
CA PHE A 120 -2.43 -9.68 -19.94
C PHE A 120 -1.10 -10.40 -19.74
N ALA A 121 -0.81 -11.45 -20.51
CA ALA A 121 0.47 -12.14 -20.44
C ALA A 121 1.63 -11.19 -20.77
N THR A 122 1.47 -10.38 -21.82
CA THR A 122 2.45 -9.38 -22.25
C THR A 122 2.65 -8.29 -21.20
N SER A 123 1.54 -7.74 -20.67
CA SER A 123 1.57 -6.71 -19.63
C SER A 123 2.23 -7.22 -18.35
N ARG A 124 1.96 -8.48 -17.96
CA ARG A 124 2.57 -9.11 -16.79
C ARG A 124 4.08 -9.28 -16.94
N GLU A 125 4.55 -9.64 -18.14
CA GLU A 125 5.98 -9.71 -18.44
C GLU A 125 6.65 -8.34 -18.36
N MET A 126 6.01 -7.32 -18.94
CA MET A 126 6.51 -5.95 -18.90
C MET A 126 6.62 -5.43 -17.45
N ILE A 127 5.58 -5.63 -16.64
CA ILE A 127 5.60 -5.26 -15.21
C ILE A 127 6.73 -5.98 -14.48
N ARG A 128 6.95 -7.28 -14.75
CA ARG A 128 8.04 -8.04 -14.14
C ARG A 128 9.41 -7.47 -14.50
N ASN A 129 9.62 -7.11 -15.77
CA ASN A 129 10.87 -6.53 -16.25
C ASN A 129 11.15 -5.15 -15.65
N ILE A 130 10.14 -4.29 -15.59
CA ILE A 130 10.23 -2.98 -14.92
C ILE A 130 10.55 -3.17 -13.45
N HIS A 131 9.84 -4.07 -12.76
CA HIS A 131 10.06 -4.36 -11.36
C HIS A 131 11.49 -4.86 -11.08
N SER A 132 12.00 -5.81 -11.87
CA SER A 132 13.37 -6.31 -11.74
C SER A 132 14.41 -5.21 -11.97
N SER A 133 14.21 -4.37 -12.98
CA SER A 133 15.12 -3.25 -13.29
C SER A 133 15.11 -2.20 -12.18
N PHE A 134 13.93 -1.86 -11.67
CA PHE A 134 13.78 -0.94 -10.55
C PHE A 134 14.42 -1.48 -9.27
N GLN A 135 14.26 -2.77 -8.96
CA GLN A 135 14.92 -3.40 -7.82
C GLN A 135 16.44 -3.28 -7.91
N LYS A 136 17.03 -3.57 -9.08
CA LYS A 136 18.48 -3.40 -9.30
C LYS A 136 18.93 -1.96 -9.09
N LEU A 137 18.15 -0.98 -9.55
CA LEU A 137 18.45 0.44 -9.35
C LEU A 137 18.38 0.83 -7.87
N ARG A 138 17.32 0.40 -7.17
CA ARG A 138 17.16 0.60 -5.73
C ARG A 138 18.36 0.03 -4.96
N ASP A 139 18.75 -1.21 -5.23
CA ASP A 139 19.84 -1.88 -4.51
C ASP A 139 21.17 -1.15 -4.71
N ARG A 140 21.42 -0.61 -5.92
CA ARG A 140 22.59 0.24 -6.18
C ARG A 140 22.52 1.56 -5.40
N ALA A 141 21.37 2.22 -5.39
CA ALA A 141 21.17 3.47 -4.65
C ALA A 141 21.35 3.28 -3.13
N GLU A 142 20.83 2.19 -2.57
CA GLU A 142 21.02 1.84 -1.16
C GLU A 142 22.50 1.61 -0.83
N LYS A 143 23.23 0.86 -1.67
CA LYS A 143 24.69 0.68 -1.51
C LYS A 143 25.49 1.98 -1.65
N MET A 144 25.04 2.92 -2.48
CA MET A 144 25.67 4.23 -2.58
C MET A 144 25.45 5.06 -1.31
N ALA A 145 24.23 5.02 -0.77
CA ALA A 145 23.90 5.71 0.47
C ALA A 145 24.69 5.15 1.66
N GLU A 146 24.85 3.83 1.76
CA GLU A 146 25.60 3.22 2.87
C GLU A 146 27.09 3.55 2.81
N ARG A 147 27.72 3.41 1.63
CA ARG A 147 29.11 3.83 1.43
C ARG A 147 29.33 5.31 1.75
N SER A 148 28.35 6.16 1.43
CA SER A 148 28.45 7.59 1.77
C SER A 148 28.44 7.85 3.28
N LYS A 149 27.74 7.02 4.06
CA LYS A 149 27.76 7.12 5.53
C LYS A 149 29.08 6.61 6.10
N GLU A 150 29.55 5.46 5.62
CA GLU A 150 30.83 4.85 6.02
C GLU A 150 31.99 5.83 5.77
N ASN A 151 32.07 6.42 4.57
CA ASN A 151 33.08 7.44 4.27
C ASN A 151 33.01 8.65 5.20
N ALA A 152 31.81 9.07 5.61
CA ALA A 152 31.64 10.19 6.52
C ALA A 152 32.08 9.83 7.96
N THR A 153 31.90 8.58 8.39
CA THR A 153 32.40 8.13 9.69
C THR A 153 33.91 8.01 9.72
N ASP A 154 34.54 7.57 8.62
CA ASP A 154 35.99 7.45 8.51
C ASP A 154 36.69 8.82 8.55
N LEU A 155 36.06 9.87 8.01
CA LEU A 155 36.57 11.24 8.07
C LEU A 155 36.55 11.87 9.47
N LEU A 156 35.81 11.26 10.41
CA LEU A 156 35.67 11.74 11.79
C LEU A 156 36.60 11.01 12.77
N MET A 157 37.37 10.00 12.31
CA MET A 157 38.42 9.33 13.07
C MET A 157 39.79 9.93 12.77
#